data_AF-A0AA42T4T9-F1
#
_entry.id   AF-A0AA42T4T9-F1
#
_cell.length_a   1.000
_cell.length_b   1.000
_cell.length_c   1.000
_cell.angle_alpha   90.00
_cell.angle_beta   90.00
_cell.angle_gamma   90.00
#
_symmetry.space_group_name_H-M   'P 1'
#
loop_
_entity.id
_entity.type
_entity.pdbx_description
1 polymer ?
#
loop_
_entity_poly.entity_id
_entity_poly.type
_entity_poly.pdbx_seq_one_letter_code
_entity_poly.pdbx_strand_id
1 'polypeptide(L)'
;MVTRCLICNSSAVMSKDAAKAIALLIGTLDGFLQGLQQSKAQTDMGSPLELAFGRMLDGLSHASAHWERSSDFARDVQRHQFMHYDCLCLRCGAMFDAQAASES
;
A
#
# COMPACT_ATOMS: atom_id res chain seq x y z
N MET A 1 3.44 -12.12 19.30
CA MET A 1 3.62 -13.53 18.88
C MET A 1 4.08 -13.52 17.43
N VAL A 2 5.09 -14.30 17.05
CA VAL A 2 5.60 -14.32 15.65
C VAL A 2 4.87 -15.42 14.89
N THR A 3 4.01 -15.04 13.94
CA THR A 3 3.35 -15.99 13.04
C THR A 3 4.42 -16.65 12.14
N ARG A 4 4.44 -17.98 12.10
CA ARG A 4 5.37 -18.76 11.26
C ARG A 4 4.59 -19.63 10.29
N CYS A 5 5.15 -19.83 9.11
CA CYS A 5 4.59 -20.73 8.11
C CYS A 5 4.75 -22.19 8.56
N LEU A 6 3.66 -22.96 8.58
CA LEU A 6 3.69 -24.37 8.97
C LEU A 6 4.39 -25.28 7.94
N ILE A 7 4.55 -24.83 6.69
CA ILE A 7 5.16 -25.61 5.62
C ILE A 7 6.69 -25.47 5.62
N CYS A 8 7.21 -24.24 5.75
CA CYS A 8 8.64 -23.97 5.64
C CYS A 8 9.28 -23.41 6.93
N ASN A 9 8.52 -23.34 8.03
CA ASN A 9 8.90 -22.78 9.32
C ASN A 9 9.51 -21.36 9.26
N SER A 10 9.22 -20.61 8.18
CA SER A 10 9.72 -19.26 7.99
C SER A 10 8.87 -18.26 8.76
N SER A 11 9.51 -17.25 9.34
CA SER A 11 8.86 -16.05 9.91
C SER A 11 8.52 -14.99 8.86
N ALA A 12 8.90 -15.19 7.60
CA ALA A 12 8.54 -14.30 6.50
C ALA A 12 7.08 -14.54 6.10
N VAL A 13 6.16 -14.13 6.98
CA VAL A 13 4.72 -14.23 6.81
C VAL A 13 4.16 -12.82 6.73
N MET A 14 3.36 -12.57 5.70
CA MET A 14 2.64 -11.32 5.49
C MET A 14 1.16 -11.57 5.80
N SER A 15 0.58 -10.75 6.67
CA SER A 15 -0.86 -10.77 6.90
C SER A 15 -1.59 -10.02 5.79
N LYS A 16 -2.86 -10.36 5.61
CA LYS A 16 -3.78 -9.70 4.68
C LYS A 16 -3.91 -8.19 4.95
N ASP A 17 -3.90 -7.79 6.23
CA ASP A 17 -3.93 -6.38 6.62
C ASP A 17 -2.62 -5.66 6.31
N ALA A 18 -1.48 -6.32 6.54
CA ALA A 18 -0.18 -5.75 6.18
C ALA A 18 -0.06 -5.57 4.66
N ALA A 19 -0.49 -6.56 3.87
CA ALA A 19 -0.53 -6.47 2.42
C ALA A 19 -1.44 -5.32 1.94
N LYS A 20 -2.62 -5.16 2.54
CA LYS A 20 -3.55 -4.06 2.26
C LYS A 20 -2.92 -2.70 2.55
N ALA A 21 -2.27 -2.55 3.71
CA ALA A 21 -1.61 -1.31 4.09
C ALA A 21 -0.49 -0.95 3.11
N ILE A 22 0.32 -1.92 2.69
CA ILE A 22 1.37 -1.74 1.69
C ILE A 22 0.79 -1.32 0.35
N ALA A 23 -0.27 -2.00 -0.12
CA ALA A 23 -0.94 -1.65 -1.37
C ALA A 23 -1.49 -0.21 -1.34
N LEU A 24 -2.10 0.20 -0.23
CA LEU A 24 -2.59 1.55 -0.03
C LEU A 24 -1.46 2.59 -0.09
N LEU A 25 -0.35 2.32 0.60
CA LEU A 25 0.84 3.19 0.61
C LEU A 25 1.45 3.34 -0.79
N ILE A 26 1.56 2.25 -1.55
CA ILE A 26 2.09 2.29 -2.91
C ILE A 26 1.18 3.15 -3.81
N GLY A 27 -0.15 2.97 -3.73
CA GLY A 27 -1.09 3.74 -4.53
C GLY A 27 -1.15 5.23 -4.15
N THR A 28 -0.99 5.59 -2.87
CA THR A 28 -0.91 7.00 -2.47
C THR A 28 0.39 7.65 -2.89
N LEU A 29 1.51 6.94 -2.82
CA LEU A 29 2.81 7.40 -3.32
C LEU A 29 2.78 7.61 -4.84
N ASP A 30 2.15 6.71 -5.60
CA ASP A 30 1.97 6.85 -7.05
C ASP A 30 1.17 8.11 -7.40
N GLY A 31 0.03 8.33 -6.73
CA GLY A 31 -0.77 9.55 -6.90
C GLY A 31 0.00 10.83 -6.55
N PHE A 32 0.78 10.80 -5.47
CA PHE A 32 1.63 11.92 -5.07
C PHE A 32 2.69 12.26 -6.13
N LEU A 33 3.40 11.23 -6.64
CA LEU A 33 4.42 11.41 -7.68
C LEU A 33 3.83 11.93 -9.00
N GLN A 34 2.63 11.48 -9.36
CA GLN A 34 1.93 12.01 -10.54
C GLN A 34 1.55 13.48 -10.39
N GLY A 35 1.08 13.90 -9.20
CA GLY A 35 0.79 15.31 -8.91
C GLY A 35 2.03 16.21 -9.04
N LEU A 36 3.18 15.76 -8.52
CA LEU A 36 4.45 16.47 -8.67
C LEU A 36 4.91 16.60 -10.13
N GLN A 37 4.66 15.59 -10.96
CA GLN A 37 5.01 15.62 -12.38
C GLN A 37 4.09 16.56 -13.18
N GLN A 38 2.79 16.59 -12.88
CA GLN A 38 1.84 17.48 -13.54
C GLN A 38 2.08 18.95 -13.19
N SER A 39 2.43 19.26 -11.95
CA SER A 39 2.80 20.61 -11.51
C SER A 39 4.10 21.13 -12.16
N LYS A 40 4.98 20.23 -12.65
CA LYS A 40 6.19 20.60 -13.39
C LYS A 40 5.91 21.17 -14.80
N ALA A 41 4.71 20.92 -15.34
CA ALA A 41 4.28 21.41 -16.66
C ALA A 41 3.64 22.81 -16.60
N GLN A 42 3.23 23.28 -15.42
CA GLN A 42 2.78 24.66 -15.23
C GLN A 42 3.98 25.61 -15.23
N THR A 43 3.99 26.50 -16.21
CA THR A 43 5.02 27.52 -16.41
C THR A 43 4.76 28.64 -15.41
N ASP A 44 5.41 28.62 -14.24
CA ASP A 44 5.02 29.50 -13.13
C ASP A 44 5.98 30.68 -12.90
N MET A 45 5.40 31.88 -12.87
CA MET A 45 6.03 33.13 -12.41
C MET A 45 5.81 33.26 -10.90
N GLY A 46 6.77 32.81 -10.09
CA GLY A 46 6.68 32.91 -8.63
C GLY A 46 8.02 32.73 -7.94
N SER A 47 8.09 33.04 -6.64
CA SER A 47 9.30 32.81 -5.85
C SER A 47 9.59 31.29 -5.74
N PRO A 48 10.87 30.87 -5.63
CA PRO A 48 11.23 29.44 -5.59
C PRO A 48 10.54 28.67 -4.45
N LEU A 49 10.19 29.36 -3.36
CA LEU A 49 9.55 28.79 -2.19
C LEU A 49 8.04 28.56 -2.43
N GLU A 50 7.32 29.53 -3.01
CA GLU A 50 5.91 29.37 -3.36
C GLU A 50 5.71 28.26 -4.38
N LEU A 51 6.61 28.16 -5.37
CA LEU A 51 6.61 27.09 -6.36
C LEU A 51 6.79 25.70 -5.70
N ALA A 52 7.65 25.60 -4.67
CA ALA A 52 7.87 24.35 -3.94
C ALA A 52 6.64 23.95 -3.11
N PHE A 53 5.99 24.92 -2.46
CA PHE A 53 4.77 24.70 -1.71
C PHE A 53 3.57 24.35 -2.59
N GLY A 54 3.39 25.03 -3.73
CA GLY A 54 2.36 24.72 -4.73
C GLY A 54 2.48 23.28 -5.21
N ARG A 55 3.70 22.83 -5.56
CA ARG A 55 3.98 21.44 -5.93
C ARG A 55 3.65 20.43 -4.84
N MET A 56 3.97 20.74 -3.58
CA MET A 56 3.62 19.85 -2.46
C MET A 56 2.10 19.75 -2.28
N LEU A 57 1.39 20.86 -2.40
CA LEU A 57 -0.08 20.89 -2.30
C LEU A 57 -0.73 20.13 -3.46
N ASP A 58 -0.27 20.34 -4.70
CA ASP A 58 -0.72 19.59 -5.87
C ASP A 58 -0.48 18.08 -5.67
N GLY A 59 0.72 17.71 -5.23
CA GLY A 59 1.05 16.32 -4.90
C GLY A 59 0.10 15.73 -3.86
N LEU A 60 -0.21 16.47 -2.80
CA LEU A 60 -1.12 16.01 -1.74
C LEU A 60 -2.57 15.89 -2.21
N SER A 61 -3.05 16.84 -3.01
CA SER A 61 -4.39 16.81 -3.61
C SER A 61 -4.56 15.66 -4.59
N HIS A 62 -3.52 15.34 -5.37
CA HIS A 62 -3.54 14.17 -6.26
C HIS A 62 -3.45 12.85 -5.49
N ALA A 63 -2.67 12.79 -4.40
CA ALA A 63 -2.61 11.60 -3.54
C ALA A 63 -3.97 11.29 -2.88
N SER A 64 -4.71 12.32 -2.46
CA SER A 64 -6.04 12.15 -1.87
C SER A 64 -7.10 11.79 -2.92
N ALA A 65 -7.04 12.38 -4.12
CA ALA A 65 -7.93 12.02 -5.23
C ALA A 65 -7.71 10.57 -5.72
N HIS A 66 -6.49 10.05 -5.61
CA HIS A 66 -6.16 8.67 -5.96
C HIS A 66 -6.46 7.65 -4.84
N TRP A 67 -6.96 8.09 -3.69
CA TRP A 67 -7.26 7.21 -2.56
C TRP A 67 -8.30 6.14 -2.90
N GLU A 68 -9.38 6.48 -3.62
CA GLU A 68 -10.38 5.49 -4.02
C GLU A 68 -9.79 4.42 -4.94
N ARG A 69 -8.99 4.83 -5.94
CA ARG A 69 -8.32 3.90 -6.86
C ARG A 69 -7.29 3.02 -6.15
N SER A 70 -6.56 3.57 -5.17
CA SER A 70 -5.64 2.82 -4.32
C SER A 70 -6.39 1.81 -3.43
N SER A 71 -7.59 2.19 -2.96
CA SER A 71 -8.45 1.32 -2.16
C SER A 71 -9.02 0.14 -2.96
N ASP A 72 -9.34 0.36 -4.24
CA ASP A 72 -9.76 -0.69 -5.16
C ASP A 72 -8.62 -1.66 -5.44
N PHE A 73 -7.42 -1.15 -5.69
CA PHE A 73 -6.23 -2.00 -5.87
C PHE A 73 -5.93 -2.83 -4.61
N ALA A 74 -6.02 -2.21 -3.43
CA ALA A 74 -5.83 -2.93 -2.17
C ALA A 74 -6.90 -4.02 -1.94
N ARG A 75 -8.14 -3.77 -2.38
CA ARG A 75 -9.23 -4.75 -2.36
C ARG A 75 -9.00 -5.89 -3.34
N ASP A 76 -8.47 -5.61 -4.52
CA ASP A 76 -8.11 -6.62 -5.52
C ASP A 76 -6.94 -7.49 -5.04
N VAL A 77 -5.92 -6.90 -4.43
CA VAL A 77 -4.82 -7.63 -3.78
C VAL A 77 -5.39 -8.58 -2.73
N GLN A 78 -6.31 -8.12 -1.87
CA GLN A 78 -6.95 -9.00 -0.89
C GLN A 78 -7.74 -10.14 -1.55
N ARG A 79 -8.52 -9.84 -2.59
CA ARG A 79 -9.40 -10.82 -3.21
C ARG A 79 -8.63 -11.88 -4.00
N HIS A 80 -7.55 -11.50 -4.67
CA HIS A 80 -6.84 -12.37 -5.60
C HIS A 80 -5.56 -12.99 -5.03
N GLN A 81 -4.82 -12.30 -4.15
CA GLN A 81 -3.61 -12.88 -3.54
C GLN A 81 -3.89 -13.70 -2.28
N PHE A 82 -4.88 -13.28 -1.48
CA PHE A 82 -5.17 -13.92 -0.19
C PHE A 82 -6.43 -14.79 -0.22
N MET A 83 -7.31 -14.61 -1.22
CA MET A 83 -8.58 -15.31 -1.31
C MET A 83 -9.36 -15.19 0.01
N HIS A 84 -9.62 -16.30 0.69
CA HIS A 84 -10.27 -16.36 2.00
C HIS A 84 -9.29 -16.54 3.18
N TYR A 85 -7.98 -16.61 2.92
CA TYR A 85 -6.95 -16.80 3.96
C TYR A 85 -6.44 -15.47 4.53
N ASP A 86 -5.91 -15.50 5.75
CA ASP A 86 -5.40 -14.32 6.44
C ASP A 86 -3.90 -14.07 6.28
N CYS A 87 -3.12 -15.12 5.99
CA CYS A 87 -1.66 -15.07 5.96
C CYS A 87 -1.10 -15.69 4.66
N LEU A 88 -0.03 -15.07 4.14
CA LEU A 88 0.76 -15.56 3.02
C LEU A 88 2.22 -15.69 3.45
N CYS A 89 2.81 -16.86 3.24
CA CYS A 89 4.25 -17.03 3.40
C CYS A 89 5.00 -16.50 2.17
N LEU A 90 5.85 -15.50 2.36
CA LEU A 90 6.66 -14.91 1.30
C LEU A 90 7.78 -15.83 0.80
N ARG A 91 8.09 -16.91 1.54
CA ARG A 91 9.16 -17.86 1.17
C ARG A 91 8.66 -19.00 0.28
N CYS A 92 7.55 -19.62 0.64
CA CYS A 92 7.03 -20.80 -0.09
C CYS A 92 5.67 -20.58 -0.76
N GLY A 93 5.06 -19.39 -0.62
CA GLY A 93 3.77 -19.07 -1.23
C GLY A 93 2.56 -19.70 -0.53
N ALA A 94 2.75 -20.38 0.60
CA ALA A 94 1.66 -21.01 1.34
C ALA A 94 0.70 -19.96 1.90
N MET A 95 -0.60 -20.15 1.65
CA MET A 95 -1.68 -19.37 2.26
C MET A 95 -2.32 -20.17 3.40
N PHE A 96 -2.62 -19.50 4.51
CA PHE A 96 -3.21 -20.13 5.69
C PHE A 96 -3.92 -19.09 6.55
N ASP A 97 -4.88 -19.55 7.35
CA ASP A 97 -5.56 -18.69 8.33
C ASP A 97 -4.60 -18.38 9.48
N ALA A 98 -4.68 -17.17 10.01
CA ALA A 98 -3.98 -16.86 11.25
C ALA A 98 -4.55 -17.80 12.30
N GLN A 99 -3.68 -18.53 13.01
CA GLN A 99 -4.15 -19.29 14.17
C GLN A 99 -4.83 -18.29 15.10
N ALA A 100 -6.16 -18.37 15.22
CA ALA A 100 -6.87 -17.75 16.32
C ALA A 100 -6.10 -18.19 17.55
N ALA A 101 -5.65 -17.24 18.37
CA ALA A 101 -4.98 -17.55 19.61
C ALA A 101 -5.93 -18.48 20.38
N SER A 102 -5.68 -19.79 20.29
CA SER A 102 -6.37 -20.78 21.09
C SER A 102 -5.84 -20.55 22.48
N GLU A 103 -6.52 -19.67 23.22
CA GLU A 103 -6.44 -19.59 24.66
C GLU A 103 -6.60 -21.02 25.18
N SER A 104 -5.49 -21.59 25.65
CA SER A 104 -5.44 -22.85 26.38
C SER A 104 -4.75 -22.58 27.69
#